data_AF-A0A4Y9YAR1-F1
#
_entry.id   AF-A0A4Y9YAR1-F1
#
_cell.length_a   1.000
_cell.length_b   1.000
_cell.length_c   1.000
_cell.angle_alpha   90.00
_cell.angle_beta   90.00
_cell.angle_gamma   90.00
#
_symmetry.space_group_name_H-M   'P 1'
#
loop_
_entity.id
_entity.type
_entity.pdbx_description
1 polymer ?
#
loop_
_entity_poly.entity_id
_entity_poly.type
_entity_poly.pdbx_seq_one_letter_code
_entity_poly.pdbx_strand_id
1 'polypeptide(L)'
;MLLAVPLDIIHEIFGYLDSIDLLNLARTNKQLRDFLMSRKKTKAMWRVARQNLNIEGLPDCPIYMSEPAYANITFGHYCHKCLRLGLHEVVWEFSARYCAECLKSHEVAWPEMYTDIYFTRVLGDRSQFKWTHYLVCYSPDGTRKLYPCSAREKLVREITERTEDEDAMDAYLVDTRDLVETIQSQAREYHDWYKSTLSKRLQNIVAKLREEGWGADLNKMSEEDFAPLRSYPNVTILKPLTNDEWHDIRGHIIAGLEQYREARIRRERPAILRARLSDLRRVVCELQLGTRGYRTPETEYGPQFADIALMPEFRALVEASIDVEIKRSTFRGVCSQLPALFARFNTNRPAILAGMFSQRIGRPTSPTGCTKILDLAIAWFHCDGCKRYLRSPGVFAHQCQRPHYRDTEREEFDDPYVYDVAVASTFHAWSTTKLRPVLEEDLGGAAIAHCIMRTRPG
;
A
#
# COMPACT_ATOMS: atom_id res chain seq x y z
N MET A 1 17.63 43.55 -24.39
CA MET A 1 17.19 44.77 -23.66
C MET A 1 17.56 44.72 -22.19
N LEU A 2 17.37 43.61 -21.45
CA LEU A 2 17.66 43.57 -20.00
C LEU A 2 19.15 43.80 -19.63
N LEU A 3 20.10 43.29 -20.43
CA LEU A 3 21.55 43.48 -20.19
C LEU A 3 22.11 44.80 -20.76
N ALA A 4 21.24 45.70 -21.25
CA ALA A 4 21.65 47.02 -21.76
C ALA A 4 21.64 48.11 -20.67
N VAL A 5 21.15 47.79 -19.47
CA VAL A 5 21.17 48.69 -18.30
C VAL A 5 22.49 48.56 -17.53
N PRO A 6 22.87 49.55 -16.69
CA PRO A 6 24.10 49.48 -15.89
C PRO A 6 24.17 48.23 -15.01
N LEU A 7 25.38 47.72 -14.79
CA LEU A 7 25.62 46.48 -14.04
C LEU A 7 25.01 46.53 -12.64
N ASP A 8 25.09 47.67 -11.96
CA ASP A 8 24.57 47.85 -10.60
C ASP A 8 23.06 47.64 -10.54
N ILE A 9 22.32 48.09 -11.58
CA ILE A 9 20.87 47.88 -11.67
C ILE A 9 20.54 46.41 -11.94
N ILE A 10 21.35 45.72 -12.74
CA ILE A 10 21.18 44.28 -12.97
C ILE A 10 21.40 43.52 -11.67
N HIS A 11 22.44 43.87 -10.91
CA HIS A 11 22.73 43.26 -9.61
C HIS A 11 21.62 43.53 -8.58
N GLU A 12 21.03 44.72 -8.59
CA GLU A 12 19.89 45.06 -7.74
C GLU A 12 18.65 44.22 -8.10
N ILE A 13 18.24 44.21 -9.38
CA ILE A 13 17.07 43.45 -9.83
C ILE A 13 17.24 41.95 -9.57
N PHE A 14 18.40 41.39 -9.93
CA PHE A 14 18.70 39.98 -9.73
C PHE A 14 18.99 39.64 -8.27
N GLY A 15 19.33 40.64 -7.45
CA GLY A 15 19.44 40.50 -6.01
C GLY A 15 18.11 40.11 -5.35
N TYR A 16 16.96 40.50 -5.91
CA TYR A 16 15.65 40.09 -5.39
C TYR A 16 15.26 38.65 -5.76
N LEU A 17 15.99 38.00 -6.67
CA LEU A 17 15.70 36.64 -7.10
C LEU A 17 16.38 35.62 -6.19
N ASP A 18 15.75 34.45 -6.06
CA ASP A 18 16.39 33.33 -5.38
C ASP A 18 17.35 32.56 -6.31
N SER A 19 18.13 31.65 -5.75
CA SER A 19 19.12 30.88 -6.51
C SER A 19 18.51 30.03 -7.63
N ILE A 20 17.26 29.54 -7.49
CA ILE A 20 16.64 28.71 -8.53
C ILE A 20 16.08 29.58 -9.65
N ASP A 21 15.57 30.78 -9.33
CA ASP A 21 15.09 31.77 -10.28
C ASP A 21 16.24 32.28 -11.16
N LEU A 22 17.40 32.59 -10.57
CA LEU A 22 18.60 32.95 -11.35
C LEU A 22 19.04 31.83 -12.28
N LEU A 23 18.97 30.58 -11.81
CA LEU A 23 19.34 29.42 -12.62
C LEU A 23 18.37 29.21 -13.78
N ASN A 24 17.08 29.38 -13.54
CA ASN A 24 16.04 29.31 -14.56
C ASN A 24 16.20 30.46 -15.57
N LEU A 25 16.48 31.68 -15.10
CA LEU A 25 16.76 32.83 -15.95
C LEU A 25 17.97 32.58 -16.86
N ALA A 26 19.04 32.00 -16.35
CA ALA A 26 20.22 31.61 -17.12
C ALA A 26 19.92 30.54 -18.19
N ARG A 27 18.81 29.80 -18.08
CA ARG A 27 18.39 28.81 -19.08
C ARG A 27 17.49 29.39 -20.17
N THR A 28 16.95 30.60 -20.00
CA THR A 28 16.02 31.21 -20.98
C THR A 28 16.71 31.81 -22.20
N ASN A 29 17.93 32.35 -22.06
CA ASN A 29 18.61 33.11 -23.12
C ASN A 29 20.13 32.93 -23.04
N LYS A 30 20.78 32.75 -24.20
CA LYS A 30 22.24 32.62 -24.31
C LYS A 30 23.01 33.80 -23.70
N GLN A 31 22.59 35.03 -23.92
CA GLN A 31 23.27 36.21 -23.34
C GLN A 31 23.15 36.24 -21.81
N LEU A 32 21.97 35.89 -21.27
CA LEU A 32 21.77 35.79 -19.83
C LEU A 32 22.59 34.64 -19.25
N ARG A 33 22.69 33.50 -19.96
CA ARG A 33 23.57 32.40 -19.57
C ARG A 33 25.02 32.84 -19.48
N ASP A 34 25.53 33.48 -20.53
CA ASP A 34 26.93 33.92 -20.60
C ASP A 34 27.27 34.94 -19.50
N PHE A 35 26.31 35.81 -19.16
CA PHE A 35 26.44 36.74 -18.05
C PHE A 35 26.36 36.05 -16.69
N LEU A 36 25.28 35.31 -16.41
CA LEU A 36 24.97 34.71 -15.11
C LEU A 36 25.98 33.63 -14.71
N MET A 37 26.55 32.89 -15.67
CA MET A 37 27.56 31.86 -15.41
C MET A 37 28.99 32.43 -15.28
N SER A 38 29.18 33.74 -15.44
CA SER A 38 30.49 34.38 -15.35
C SER A 38 30.94 34.57 -13.89
N ARG A 39 31.83 33.69 -13.41
CA ARG A 39 32.39 33.73 -12.03
C ARG A 39 32.89 35.11 -11.60
N LYS A 40 33.53 35.87 -12.50
CA LYS A 40 34.07 37.20 -12.18
C LYS A 40 32.99 38.25 -11.97
N LYS A 41 31.88 38.17 -12.72
CA LYS A 41 30.83 39.19 -12.74
C LYS A 41 29.76 38.93 -11.68
N THR A 42 29.40 37.67 -11.45
CA THR A 42 28.15 37.33 -10.76
C THR A 42 28.31 36.59 -9.44
N LYS A 43 29.54 36.30 -8.98
CA LYS A 43 29.77 35.56 -7.72
C LYS A 43 29.07 36.20 -6.52
N ALA A 44 29.18 37.51 -6.35
CA ALA A 44 28.55 38.22 -5.23
C ALA A 44 27.02 38.14 -5.32
N MET A 45 26.47 38.29 -6.51
CA MET A 45 25.02 38.24 -6.77
C MET A 45 24.43 36.86 -6.48
N TRP A 46 25.08 35.77 -6.91
CA TRP A 46 24.64 34.42 -6.57
C TRP A 46 24.69 34.14 -5.06
N ARG A 47 25.72 34.65 -4.37
CA ARG A 47 25.82 34.54 -2.92
C ARG A 47 24.67 35.27 -2.22
N VAL A 48 24.33 36.48 -2.68
CA VAL A 48 23.17 37.24 -2.17
C VAL A 48 21.87 36.49 -2.43
N ALA A 49 21.66 35.99 -3.65
CA ALA A 49 20.48 35.19 -3.99
C ALA A 49 20.32 33.94 -3.11
N ARG A 50 21.43 33.28 -2.75
CA ARG A 50 21.44 32.18 -1.79
C ARG A 50 21.09 32.63 -0.38
N GLN A 51 21.60 33.77 0.07
CA GLN A 51 21.33 34.33 1.41
C GLN A 51 19.90 34.84 1.55
N ASN A 52 19.25 35.23 0.46
CA ASN A 52 17.84 35.65 0.44
C ASN A 52 16.86 34.48 0.56
N LEU A 53 17.34 33.24 0.44
CA LEU A 53 16.51 32.07 0.71
C LEU A 53 16.19 32.01 2.20
N ASN A 54 14.91 32.11 2.54
CA ASN A 54 14.41 31.86 3.89
C ASN A 54 14.36 30.35 4.19
N ILE A 55 15.50 29.67 4.10
CA ILE A 55 15.64 28.24 4.40
C ILE A 55 16.58 28.10 5.60
N GLU A 56 16.01 27.68 6.72
CA GLU A 56 16.72 27.50 7.98
C GLU A 56 17.89 26.50 7.80
N GLY A 57 19.08 26.92 8.26
CA GLY A 57 20.26 26.05 8.27
C GLY A 57 20.81 25.67 6.91
N LEU A 58 20.42 26.34 5.81
CA LEU A 58 20.98 26.12 4.48
C LEU A 58 22.51 26.24 4.53
N PRO A 59 23.29 25.17 4.24
CA PRO A 59 24.72 25.25 4.39
C PRO A 59 25.36 26.10 3.28
N ASP A 60 26.57 26.58 3.53
CA ASP A 60 27.27 27.42 2.56
C ASP A 60 27.63 26.68 1.27
N CYS A 61 27.81 27.39 0.16
CA CYS A 61 28.31 26.77 -1.07
C CYS A 61 29.75 26.29 -0.82
N PRO A 62 30.08 25.01 -1.10
CA PRO A 62 31.40 24.49 -0.81
C PRO A 62 32.45 25.09 -1.74
N ILE A 63 33.70 25.17 -1.27
CA ILE A 63 34.79 25.86 -1.98
C ILE A 63 35.14 25.24 -3.35
N TYR A 64 34.91 23.93 -3.50
CA TYR A 64 35.15 23.18 -4.73
C TYR A 64 34.01 23.31 -5.76
N MET A 65 32.93 24.03 -5.41
CA MET A 65 31.74 24.19 -6.24
C MET A 65 31.49 25.67 -6.56
N SER A 66 30.82 25.91 -7.69
CA SER A 66 30.32 27.26 -8.02
C SER A 66 28.89 27.45 -7.50
N GLU A 67 28.52 28.66 -7.11
CA GLU A 67 27.16 28.96 -6.64
C GLU A 67 26.05 28.52 -7.62
N PRO A 68 26.18 28.67 -8.98
CA PRO A 68 25.19 28.13 -9.91
C PRO A 68 25.10 26.60 -9.89
N ALA A 69 26.23 25.91 -9.73
CA ALA A 69 26.24 24.45 -9.60
C ALA A 69 25.59 24.03 -8.28
N TYR A 70 25.87 24.76 -7.19
CA TYR A 70 25.24 24.57 -5.88
C TYR A 70 23.73 24.78 -5.96
N ALA A 71 23.27 25.84 -6.62
CA ALA A 71 21.84 26.06 -6.86
C ALA A 71 21.19 24.90 -7.63
N ASN A 72 21.88 24.37 -8.65
CA ASN A 72 21.35 23.29 -9.47
C ASN A 72 21.26 21.95 -8.73
N ILE A 73 22.26 21.61 -7.91
CA ILE A 73 22.18 20.41 -7.07
C ILE A 73 21.20 20.60 -5.91
N THR A 74 21.06 21.78 -5.33
CA THR A 74 20.18 21.98 -4.17
C THR A 74 18.71 22.10 -4.57
N PHE A 75 18.40 22.77 -5.69
CA PHE A 75 17.02 23.11 -6.07
C PHE A 75 16.57 22.57 -7.44
N GLY A 76 17.48 21.98 -8.23
CA GLY A 76 17.14 21.46 -9.55
C GLY A 76 16.30 20.18 -9.52
N HIS A 77 15.51 19.96 -10.58
CA HIS A 77 14.65 18.79 -10.75
C HIS A 77 15.06 17.90 -11.94
N TYR A 78 16.23 18.15 -12.52
CA TYR A 78 16.73 17.43 -13.68
C TYR A 78 17.85 16.46 -13.30
N CYS A 79 17.84 15.28 -13.91
CA CYS A 79 18.99 14.39 -13.87
C CYS A 79 20.17 15.05 -14.60
N HIS A 80 21.33 15.12 -13.97
CA HIS A 80 22.52 15.77 -14.56
C HIS A 80 23.14 14.99 -15.72
N LYS A 81 22.74 13.73 -15.90
CA LYS A 81 23.15 12.91 -17.04
C LYS A 81 22.15 12.95 -18.19
N CYS A 82 20.91 12.49 -17.96
CA CYS A 82 19.93 12.32 -19.03
C CYS A 82 18.93 13.47 -19.16
N LEU A 83 19.01 14.49 -18.30
CA LEU A 83 18.13 15.67 -18.30
C LEU A 83 16.63 15.37 -18.11
N ARG A 84 16.27 14.14 -17.71
CA ARG A 84 14.89 13.79 -17.37
C ARG A 84 14.44 14.63 -16.16
N LEU A 85 13.25 15.23 -16.26
CA LEU A 85 12.60 15.90 -15.13
C LEU A 85 12.06 14.86 -14.13
N GLY A 86 12.19 15.11 -12.83
CA GLY A 86 11.61 14.25 -11.80
C GLY A 86 12.25 14.39 -10.43
N LEU A 87 11.83 13.54 -9.50
CA LEU A 87 12.49 13.37 -8.22
C LEU A 87 13.71 12.47 -8.41
N HIS A 88 14.88 13.04 -8.15
CA HIS A 88 16.17 12.40 -8.36
C HIS A 88 16.95 12.36 -7.08
N GLU A 89 17.80 11.34 -6.96
CA GLU A 89 18.70 11.19 -5.84
C GLU A 89 19.73 12.32 -5.88
N VAL A 90 19.93 12.99 -4.73
CA VAL A 90 20.91 14.06 -4.58
C VAL A 90 22.19 13.45 -4.04
N VAL A 91 23.22 13.43 -4.87
CA VAL A 91 24.51 12.83 -4.53
C VAL A 91 25.50 13.96 -4.30
N TRP A 92 25.57 14.44 -3.06
CA TRP A 92 26.38 15.60 -2.68
C TRP A 92 27.87 15.35 -2.93
N GLU A 93 28.32 14.13 -2.69
CA GLU A 93 29.67 13.64 -2.97
C GLU A 93 30.07 13.82 -4.44
N PHE A 94 29.11 13.66 -5.35
CA PHE A 94 29.34 13.79 -6.79
C PHE A 94 28.97 15.18 -7.30
N SER A 95 28.50 16.07 -6.42
CA SER A 95 28.01 17.39 -6.79
C SER A 95 26.93 17.33 -7.88
N ALA A 96 26.07 16.31 -7.86
CA ALA A 96 25.09 16.06 -8.92
C ALA A 96 23.81 15.35 -8.44
N ARG A 97 22.77 15.44 -9.28
CA ARG A 97 21.51 14.69 -9.16
C ARG A 97 21.38 13.64 -10.23
N TYR A 98 20.94 12.45 -9.87
CA TYR A 98 20.74 11.35 -10.82
C TYR A 98 19.39 10.66 -10.64
N CYS A 99 18.74 10.32 -11.75
CA CYS A 99 17.64 9.38 -11.69
C CYS A 99 18.16 7.99 -11.33
N ALA A 100 17.29 7.14 -10.78
CA ALA A 100 17.65 5.78 -10.36
C ALA A 100 18.30 4.95 -11.50
N GLU A 101 17.84 5.11 -12.74
CA GLU A 101 18.43 4.45 -13.92
C GLU A 101 19.87 4.93 -14.19
N CYS A 102 20.11 6.24 -14.19
CA CYS A 102 21.43 6.80 -14.44
C CYS A 102 22.42 6.45 -13.32
N LEU A 103 21.99 6.51 -12.06
CA LEU A 103 22.86 6.19 -10.93
C LEU A 103 23.26 4.72 -10.90
N LYS A 104 22.37 3.82 -11.34
CA LYS A 104 22.66 2.39 -11.50
C LYS A 104 23.49 2.07 -12.75
N SER A 105 23.55 3.00 -13.71
CA SER A 105 24.35 2.81 -14.92
C SER A 105 25.85 2.87 -14.60
N HIS A 106 26.61 1.96 -15.18
CA HIS A 106 28.07 1.96 -15.13
C HIS A 106 28.71 3.10 -15.95
N GLU A 107 27.93 4.06 -16.43
CA GLU A 107 28.44 5.28 -17.05
C GLU A 107 28.56 6.43 -16.04
N VAL A 108 27.84 6.38 -14.91
CA VAL A 108 27.91 7.40 -13.85
C VAL A 108 28.86 6.96 -12.75
N ALA A 109 28.59 5.78 -12.17
CA ALA A 109 29.32 5.31 -11.01
C ALA A 109 29.40 3.79 -10.99
N TRP A 110 30.49 3.27 -10.42
CA TRP A 110 30.76 1.84 -10.28
C TRP A 110 30.71 1.44 -8.80
N PRO A 111 30.21 0.24 -8.49
CA PRO A 111 30.40 -0.36 -7.17
C PRO A 111 31.89 -0.52 -6.80
N GLU A 112 32.20 -0.55 -5.50
CA GLU A 112 33.57 -0.73 -4.95
C GLU A 112 34.32 -1.89 -5.63
N MET A 113 33.70 -3.07 -5.70
CA MET A 113 34.29 -4.26 -6.32
C MET A 113 34.77 -4.03 -7.77
N TYR A 114 33.94 -3.40 -8.62
CA TYR A 114 34.33 -3.13 -10.01
C TYR A 114 35.40 -2.05 -10.11
N THR A 115 35.40 -1.10 -9.17
CA THR A 115 36.37 -0.02 -9.09
C THR A 115 37.75 -0.56 -8.70
N ASP A 116 37.80 -1.44 -7.69
CA ASP A 116 39.04 -2.10 -7.26
C ASP A 116 39.64 -2.95 -8.39
N ILE A 117 38.82 -3.80 -9.04
CA ILE A 117 39.27 -4.62 -10.19
C ILE A 117 39.87 -3.75 -11.31
N TYR A 118 39.25 -2.61 -11.59
CA TYR A 118 39.76 -1.68 -12.60
C TYR A 118 41.14 -1.13 -12.23
N PHE A 119 41.32 -0.70 -10.98
CA PHE A 119 42.61 -0.18 -10.54
C PHE A 119 43.70 -1.24 -10.59
N THR A 120 43.44 -2.46 -10.12
CA THR A 120 44.40 -3.57 -10.22
C THR A 120 44.80 -3.84 -11.66
N ARG A 121 43.86 -3.75 -12.61
CA ARG A 121 44.13 -3.97 -14.03
C ARG A 121 44.93 -2.84 -14.68
N VAL A 122 44.67 -1.59 -14.30
CA VAL A 122 45.24 -0.42 -14.98
C VAL A 122 46.53 0.08 -14.35
N LEU A 123 46.61 0.09 -13.01
CA LEU A 123 47.78 0.55 -12.24
C LEU A 123 48.69 -0.60 -11.78
N GLY A 124 48.31 -1.85 -12.07
CA GLY A 124 49.00 -3.05 -11.61
C GLY A 124 48.67 -3.43 -10.16
N ASP A 125 49.23 -4.55 -9.71
CA ASP A 125 49.11 -4.97 -8.32
C ASP A 125 50.04 -4.14 -7.42
N ARG A 126 49.52 -2.99 -6.97
CA ARG A 126 50.11 -2.18 -5.91
C ARG A 126 49.32 -2.41 -4.62
N SER A 127 49.29 -3.65 -4.13
CA SER A 127 48.55 -4.10 -2.94
C SER A 127 48.77 -3.27 -1.66
N GLN A 128 49.81 -2.45 -1.60
CA GLN A 128 50.03 -1.47 -0.53
C GLN A 128 49.04 -0.29 -0.55
N PHE A 129 48.39 -0.01 -1.69
CA PHE A 129 47.45 1.10 -1.85
C PHE A 129 46.02 0.61 -2.08
N LYS A 130 45.11 0.98 -1.17
CA LYS A 130 43.68 0.90 -1.43
C LYS A 130 43.24 2.16 -2.18
N TRP A 131 43.34 2.14 -3.51
CA TRP A 131 43.08 3.30 -4.39
C TRP A 131 41.70 3.94 -4.21
N THR A 132 40.71 3.15 -3.78
CA THR A 132 39.37 3.63 -3.45
C THR A 132 39.32 4.61 -2.26
N HIS A 133 40.36 4.72 -1.43
CA HIS A 133 40.46 5.75 -0.38
C HIS A 133 40.73 7.15 -0.93
N TYR A 134 41.27 7.25 -2.15
CA TYR A 134 41.55 8.53 -2.83
C TYR A 134 40.41 8.94 -3.77
N LEU A 135 39.24 8.28 -3.65
CA LEU A 135 38.04 8.64 -4.38
C LEU A 135 36.92 8.98 -3.40
N VAL A 136 36.15 10.01 -3.75
CA VAL A 136 34.88 10.29 -3.07
C VAL A 136 33.90 9.17 -3.40
N CYS A 137 33.27 8.59 -2.37
CA CYS A 137 32.26 7.56 -2.54
C CYS A 137 30.90 8.04 -2.04
N TYR A 138 29.84 7.69 -2.76
CA TYR A 138 28.47 7.83 -2.30
C TYR A 138 27.99 6.50 -1.72
N SER A 139 27.39 6.55 -0.51
CA SER A 139 26.92 5.36 0.20
C SER A 139 25.60 5.64 0.94
N PRO A 140 24.44 5.50 0.28
CA PRO A 140 23.15 5.91 0.85
C PRO A 140 22.68 5.01 2.00
N ASP A 141 23.04 3.73 1.97
CA ASP A 141 22.63 2.71 2.94
C ASP A 141 23.78 2.31 3.88
N GLY A 142 24.95 2.95 3.75
CA GLY A 142 26.16 2.61 4.51
C GLY A 142 26.86 1.32 4.08
N THR A 143 26.24 0.53 3.19
CA THR A 143 26.73 -0.80 2.79
C THR A 143 27.24 -0.83 1.36
N ARG A 144 26.64 -0.05 0.45
CA ARG A 144 26.96 -0.02 -0.96
C ARG A 144 27.65 1.29 -1.33
N LYS A 145 28.96 1.22 -1.52
CA LYS A 145 29.75 2.35 -2.02
C LYS A 145 29.73 2.40 -3.55
N LEU A 146 29.42 3.57 -4.07
CA LEU A 146 29.50 3.91 -5.48
C LEU A 146 30.60 4.95 -5.69
N TYR A 147 31.36 4.78 -6.77
CA TYR A 147 32.49 5.63 -7.13
C TYR A 147 32.27 6.24 -8.51
N PRO A 148 32.40 7.56 -8.69
CA PRO A 148 32.10 8.21 -9.96
C PRO A 148 33.15 7.87 -11.01
N CYS A 149 32.70 7.49 -12.22
CA CYS A 149 33.59 7.06 -13.30
C CYS A 149 34.61 8.14 -13.69
N SER A 150 34.18 9.41 -13.71
CA SER A 150 35.03 10.56 -14.02
C SER A 150 36.16 10.77 -12.99
N ALA A 151 35.89 10.54 -11.69
CA ALA A 151 36.91 10.67 -10.66
C ALA A 151 37.94 9.54 -10.74
N ARG A 152 37.50 8.31 -11.02
CA ARG A 152 38.38 7.15 -11.26
C ARG A 152 39.32 7.42 -12.44
N GLU A 153 38.79 7.91 -13.57
CA GLU A 153 39.59 8.24 -14.75
C GLU A 153 40.59 9.36 -14.50
N LYS A 154 40.17 10.40 -13.75
CA LYS A 154 41.07 11.46 -13.31
C LYS A 154 42.19 10.91 -12.43
N LEU A 155 41.88 10.09 -11.43
CA LEU A 155 42.86 9.53 -10.51
C LEU A 155 43.90 8.68 -11.25
N VAL A 156 43.48 7.81 -12.16
CA VAL A 156 44.41 7.02 -12.98
C VAL A 156 45.37 7.93 -13.74
N ARG A 157 44.85 8.96 -14.43
CA ARG A 157 45.69 9.89 -15.19
C ARG A 157 46.73 10.59 -14.31
N GLU A 158 46.30 11.13 -13.16
CA GLU A 158 47.20 11.87 -12.26
C GLU A 158 48.30 10.97 -11.66
N ILE A 159 47.98 9.70 -11.39
CA ILE A 159 48.95 8.69 -10.94
C ILE A 159 49.92 8.34 -12.06
N THR A 160 49.42 8.06 -13.27
CA THR A 160 50.28 7.70 -14.41
C THR A 160 51.26 8.81 -14.75
N GLU A 161 50.83 10.08 -14.72
CA GLU A 161 51.67 11.25 -14.99
C GLU A 161 52.77 11.48 -13.94
N ARG A 162 52.61 10.95 -12.72
CA ARG A 162 53.56 11.13 -11.60
C ARG A 162 54.31 9.86 -11.22
N THR A 163 54.24 8.83 -12.04
CA THR A 163 54.79 7.50 -11.67
C THR A 163 56.30 7.51 -11.46
N GLU A 164 57.02 8.48 -12.04
CA GLU A 164 58.48 8.60 -11.98
C GLU A 164 58.99 9.51 -10.85
N ASP A 165 58.10 10.25 -10.17
CA ASP A 165 58.44 11.22 -9.12
C ASP A 165 57.74 10.85 -7.81
N GLU A 166 58.46 10.20 -6.90
CA GLU A 166 57.93 9.69 -5.63
C GLU A 166 57.45 10.83 -4.71
N ASP A 167 58.21 11.92 -4.61
CA ASP A 167 57.85 13.06 -3.75
C ASP A 167 56.59 13.77 -4.27
N ALA A 168 56.47 13.95 -5.59
CA ALA A 168 55.28 14.53 -6.20
C ALA A 168 54.06 13.61 -6.10
N MET A 169 54.25 12.28 -6.17
CA MET A 169 53.20 11.30 -5.95
C MET A 169 52.69 11.35 -4.51
N ASP A 170 53.59 11.32 -3.52
CA ASP A 170 53.22 11.32 -2.11
C ASP A 170 52.50 12.62 -1.72
N ALA A 171 52.99 13.77 -2.16
CA ALA A 171 52.32 15.05 -1.97
C ALA A 171 50.91 15.05 -2.58
N TYR A 172 50.76 14.54 -3.81
CA TYR A 172 49.45 14.43 -4.47
C TYR A 172 48.49 13.50 -3.72
N LEU A 173 48.97 12.36 -3.22
CA LEU A 173 48.13 11.40 -2.49
C LEU A 173 47.66 11.95 -1.14
N VAL A 174 48.53 12.68 -0.43
CA VAL A 174 48.16 13.39 0.81
C VAL A 174 47.10 14.43 0.52
N ASP A 175 47.34 15.34 -0.43
CA ASP A 175 46.39 16.39 -0.79
C ASP A 175 45.04 15.82 -1.26
N THR A 176 45.07 14.73 -2.04
CA THR A 176 43.86 14.07 -2.55
C THR A 176 43.06 13.42 -1.43
N ARG A 177 43.72 12.73 -0.49
CA ARG A 177 43.05 12.14 0.67
C ARG A 177 42.37 13.21 1.50
N ASP A 178 43.10 14.27 1.84
CA ASP A 178 42.58 15.35 2.70
C ASP A 178 41.40 16.08 2.01
N LEU A 179 41.46 16.25 0.68
CA LEU A 179 40.34 16.76 -0.11
C LEU A 179 39.13 15.81 -0.08
N VAL A 180 39.35 14.50 -0.27
CA VAL A 180 38.27 13.49 -0.24
C VAL A 180 37.59 13.45 1.12
N GLU A 181 38.36 13.47 2.21
CA GLU A 181 37.84 13.53 3.58
C GLU A 181 37.00 14.79 3.81
N THR A 182 37.47 15.94 3.33
CA THR A 182 36.75 17.21 3.40
C THR A 182 35.42 17.13 2.64
N ILE A 183 35.43 16.63 1.40
CA ILE A 183 34.21 16.47 0.59
C ILE A 183 33.23 15.53 1.27
N GLN A 184 33.68 14.37 1.76
CA GLN A 184 32.81 13.42 2.44
C GLN A 184 32.22 13.99 3.73
N SER A 185 32.99 14.76 4.51
CA SER A 185 32.47 15.41 5.72
C SER A 185 31.39 16.42 5.40
N GLN A 186 31.65 17.30 4.43
CA GLN A 186 30.67 18.29 4.01
C GLN A 186 29.43 17.63 3.40
N ALA A 187 29.59 16.59 2.57
CA ALA A 187 28.46 15.84 2.01
C ALA A 187 27.54 15.24 3.08
N ARG A 188 28.09 14.76 4.21
CA ARG A 188 27.29 14.31 5.36
C ARG A 188 26.47 15.46 5.96
N GLU A 189 27.07 16.62 6.18
CA GLU A 189 26.36 17.80 6.69
C GLU A 189 25.22 18.23 5.75
N TYR A 190 25.47 18.26 4.44
CA TYR A 190 24.41 18.54 3.45
C TYR A 190 23.32 17.48 3.45
N HIS A 191 23.67 16.18 3.58
CA HIS A 191 22.69 15.10 3.66
C HIS A 191 21.80 15.23 4.89
N ASP A 192 22.38 15.48 6.06
CA ASP A 192 21.66 15.62 7.32
C ASP A 192 20.75 16.83 7.29
N TRP A 193 21.24 17.97 6.81
CA TRP A 193 20.43 19.17 6.60
C TRP A 193 19.28 18.92 5.62
N TYR A 194 19.54 18.29 4.46
CA TYR A 194 18.54 18.06 3.44
C TYR A 194 17.43 17.14 3.95
N LYS A 195 17.80 16.04 4.61
CA LYS A 195 16.86 15.10 5.24
C LYS A 195 16.05 15.77 6.36
N SER A 196 16.71 16.54 7.22
CA SER A 196 16.06 17.28 8.31
C SER A 196 15.03 18.27 7.79
N THR A 197 15.39 19.07 6.77
CA THR A 197 14.52 20.07 6.15
C THR A 197 13.28 19.43 5.52
N LEU A 198 13.45 18.35 4.75
CA LEU A 198 12.32 17.62 4.16
C LEU A 198 11.43 16.96 5.23
N SER A 199 12.04 16.43 6.29
CA SER A 199 11.31 15.85 7.42
C SER A 199 10.46 16.90 8.14
N LYS A 200 11.02 18.09 8.42
CA LYS A 200 10.27 19.22 8.99
C LYS A 200 9.08 19.61 8.12
N ARG A 201 9.27 19.72 6.79
CA ARG A 201 8.18 20.04 5.87
C ARG A 201 7.10 18.96 5.87
N LEU A 202 7.48 17.69 5.81
CA LEU A 202 6.55 16.56 5.91
C LEU A 202 5.76 16.61 7.22
N GLN A 203 6.41 16.88 8.35
CA GLN A 203 5.75 16.99 9.65
C GLN A 203 4.75 18.14 9.70
N ASN A 204 5.06 19.31 9.11
CA ASN A 204 4.13 20.42 9.00
C ASN A 204 2.90 20.06 8.16
N ILE A 205 3.09 19.35 7.05
CA ILE A 205 2.00 18.83 6.21
C ILE A 205 1.16 17.82 7.00
N VAL A 206 1.79 16.87 7.68
CA VAL A 206 1.11 15.87 8.52
C VAL A 206 0.30 16.54 9.64
N ALA A 207 0.83 17.59 10.28
CA ALA A 207 0.11 18.35 11.30
C ALA A 207 -1.16 19.00 10.73
N LYS A 208 -1.07 19.71 9.61
CA LYS A 208 -2.24 20.29 8.94
C LYS A 208 -3.26 19.24 8.53
N LEU A 209 -2.83 18.09 8.00
CA LEU A 209 -3.73 17.00 7.65
C LEU A 209 -4.43 16.38 8.86
N ARG A 210 -3.76 16.32 10.03
CA ARG A 210 -4.40 15.89 11.28
C ARG A 210 -5.49 16.84 11.73
N GLU A 211 -5.27 18.15 11.63
CA GLU A 211 -6.29 19.18 11.90
C GLU A 211 -7.51 19.03 11.00
N GLU A 212 -7.32 18.55 9.77
CA GLU A 212 -8.38 18.29 8.80
C GLU A 212 -9.05 16.90 8.94
N GLY A 213 -8.71 16.13 9.99
CA GLY A 213 -9.38 14.88 10.31
C GLY A 213 -8.76 13.60 9.71
N TRP A 214 -7.58 13.69 9.09
CA TRP A 214 -6.89 12.52 8.51
C TRP A 214 -6.05 11.70 9.51
N GLY A 215 -6.19 11.98 10.82
CA GLY A 215 -5.32 11.40 11.85
C GLY A 215 -5.28 9.86 11.88
N ALA A 216 -6.40 9.18 11.64
CA ALA A 216 -6.46 7.72 11.65
C ALA A 216 -5.64 7.10 10.51
N ASP A 217 -5.80 7.61 9.29
CA ASP A 217 -5.03 7.15 8.13
C ASP A 217 -3.55 7.48 8.26
N LEU A 218 -3.22 8.64 8.81
CA LEU A 218 -1.83 9.06 9.05
C LEU A 218 -1.15 8.20 10.12
N ASN A 219 -1.87 7.77 11.15
CA ASN A 219 -1.32 6.83 12.13
C ASN A 219 -0.96 5.51 11.46
N LYS A 220 -1.80 5.00 10.55
CA LYS A 220 -1.48 3.80 9.77
C LYS A 220 -0.31 4.00 8.82
N MET A 221 -0.26 5.15 8.16
CA MET A 221 0.84 5.48 7.27
C MET A 221 2.18 5.68 8.00
N SER A 222 2.13 6.09 9.28
CA SER A 222 3.34 6.25 10.09
C SER A 222 4.06 4.93 10.36
N GLU A 223 3.36 3.78 10.32
CA GLU A 223 3.97 2.43 10.40
C GLU A 223 4.94 2.18 9.23
N GLU A 224 4.73 2.85 8.09
CA GLU A 224 5.57 2.82 6.89
C GLU A 224 6.37 4.13 6.72
N ASP A 225 6.61 4.87 7.81
CA ASP A 225 7.40 6.11 7.84
C ASP A 225 6.96 7.15 6.79
N PHE A 226 5.64 7.22 6.57
CA PHE A 226 5.00 8.10 5.59
C PHE A 226 5.52 7.92 4.15
N ALA A 227 6.02 6.73 3.78
CA ALA A 227 6.61 6.47 2.47
C ALA A 227 5.77 6.97 1.27
N PRO A 228 4.42 6.81 1.25
CA PRO A 228 3.60 7.38 0.19
C PRO A 228 3.77 8.90 0.08
N LEU A 229 3.62 9.64 1.19
CA LEU A 229 3.72 11.10 1.22
C LEU A 229 5.15 11.62 1.01
N ARG A 230 6.17 10.94 1.55
CA ARG A 230 7.58 11.37 1.44
C ARG A 230 8.04 11.53 0.00
N SER A 231 7.44 10.76 -0.92
CA SER A 231 7.75 10.79 -2.34
C SER A 231 6.91 11.78 -3.15
N TYR A 232 5.98 12.52 -2.54
CA TYR A 232 5.18 13.50 -3.28
C TYR A 232 6.03 14.72 -3.66
N PRO A 233 5.99 15.19 -4.92
CA PRO A 233 6.75 16.35 -5.36
C PRO A 233 6.60 17.58 -4.45
N ASN A 234 5.37 17.88 -4.02
CA ASN A 234 5.07 19.03 -3.16
C ASN A 234 5.61 18.89 -1.73
N VAL A 235 5.95 17.68 -1.30
CA VAL A 235 6.58 17.39 0.01
C VAL A 235 8.10 17.51 -0.09
N THR A 236 8.68 17.24 -1.25
CA THR A 236 10.14 17.30 -1.50
C THR A 236 10.70 18.71 -1.75
N ILE A 237 9.91 19.75 -1.51
CA ILE A 237 10.30 21.15 -1.69
C ILE A 237 11.05 21.62 -0.44
N LEU A 238 12.20 22.28 -0.62
CA LEU A 238 13.03 22.75 0.51
C LEU A 238 12.53 24.05 1.16
N LYS A 239 11.58 24.74 0.53
CA LYS A 239 10.99 25.98 1.06
C LYS A 239 10.04 25.66 2.23
N PRO A 240 10.00 26.51 3.28
CA PRO A 240 9.00 26.38 4.34
C PRO A 240 7.58 26.41 3.77
N LEU A 241 6.70 25.58 4.32
CA LEU A 241 5.30 25.55 3.91
C LEU A 241 4.59 26.81 4.41
N THR A 242 4.15 27.66 3.49
CA THR A 242 3.29 28.82 3.81
C THR A 242 1.82 28.42 3.83
N ASN A 243 0.97 29.25 4.42
CA ASN A 243 -0.48 28.99 4.42
C ASN A 243 -1.08 29.09 3.02
N ASP A 244 -0.58 30.02 2.19
CA ASP A 244 -1.05 30.17 0.80
C ASP A 244 -0.62 28.95 -0.04
N GLU A 245 0.65 28.54 0.08
CA GLU A 245 1.15 27.33 -0.59
C GLU A 245 0.36 26.10 -0.15
N TRP A 246 0.03 25.98 1.14
CA TRP A 246 -0.82 24.91 1.63
C TRP A 246 -2.15 24.87 0.90
N HIS A 247 -2.81 26.01 0.70
CA HIS A 247 -4.09 26.09 0.02
C HIS A 247 -4.01 25.54 -1.42
N ASP A 248 -2.91 25.83 -2.12
CA ASP A 248 -2.68 25.38 -3.50
C ASP A 248 -2.39 23.88 -3.60
N ILE A 249 -1.58 23.33 -2.69
CA ILE A 249 -1.15 21.92 -2.76
C ILE A 249 -2.12 20.96 -2.05
N ARG A 250 -2.98 21.46 -1.15
CA ARG A 250 -3.86 20.66 -0.29
C ARG A 250 -4.71 19.66 -1.10
N GLY A 251 -5.36 20.12 -2.17
CA GLY A 251 -6.25 19.27 -2.98
C GLY A 251 -5.53 18.06 -3.57
N HIS A 252 -4.31 18.27 -4.07
CA HIS A 252 -3.48 17.20 -4.63
C HIS A 252 -3.05 16.18 -3.57
N ILE A 253 -2.70 16.65 -2.37
CA ILE A 253 -2.30 15.78 -1.25
C ILE A 253 -3.49 14.96 -0.75
N ILE A 254 -4.67 15.57 -0.60
CA ILE A 254 -5.88 14.88 -0.17
C ILE A 254 -6.30 13.80 -1.17
N ALA A 255 -6.28 14.10 -2.47
CA ALA A 255 -6.55 13.10 -3.50
C ALA A 255 -5.60 11.88 -3.38
N GLY A 256 -4.33 12.13 -3.08
CA GLY A 256 -3.35 11.07 -2.77
C GLY A 256 -3.69 10.25 -1.52
N LEU A 257 -4.15 10.90 -0.46
CA LEU A 257 -4.59 10.24 0.78
C LEU A 257 -5.84 9.40 0.59
N GLU A 258 -6.79 9.85 -0.23
CA GLU A 258 -7.98 9.09 -0.58
C GLU A 258 -7.61 7.79 -1.31
N GLN A 259 -6.71 7.87 -2.29
CA GLN A 259 -6.18 6.70 -3.00
C GLN A 259 -5.48 5.73 -2.04
N TYR A 260 -4.69 6.25 -1.11
CA TYR A 260 -4.06 5.44 -0.06
C TYR A 260 -5.09 4.75 0.83
N ARG A 261 -6.09 5.49 1.32
CA ARG A 261 -7.17 4.95 2.16
C ARG A 261 -7.92 3.84 1.44
N GLU A 262 -8.28 4.02 0.17
CA GLU A 262 -8.96 3.02 -0.63
C GLU A 262 -8.10 1.77 -0.84
N ALA A 263 -6.83 1.94 -1.19
CA ALA A 263 -5.88 0.83 -1.34
C ALA A 263 -5.70 0.06 -0.02
N ARG A 264 -5.59 0.77 1.11
CA ARG A 264 -5.51 0.17 2.45
C ARG A 264 -6.77 -0.65 2.75
N ILE A 265 -7.94 -0.06 2.59
CA ILE A 265 -9.23 -0.74 2.84
C ILE A 265 -9.32 -2.02 2.00
N ARG A 266 -8.99 -1.97 0.71
CA ARG A 266 -9.01 -3.14 -0.17
C ARG A 266 -8.06 -4.26 0.32
N ARG A 267 -6.87 -3.89 0.81
CA ARG A 267 -5.87 -4.83 1.34
C ARG A 267 -6.31 -5.47 2.66
N GLU A 268 -6.88 -4.68 3.58
CA GLU A 268 -7.18 -5.10 4.95
C GLU A 268 -8.56 -5.79 5.09
N ARG A 269 -9.55 -5.38 4.29
CA ARG A 269 -10.94 -5.84 4.41
C ARG A 269 -11.08 -7.37 4.44
N PRO A 270 -10.43 -8.17 3.56
CA PRO A 270 -10.57 -9.63 3.59
C PRO A 270 -10.05 -10.28 4.88
N ALA A 271 -9.01 -9.72 5.50
CA ALA A 271 -8.49 -10.24 6.77
C ALA A 271 -9.44 -9.91 7.92
N ILE A 272 -9.98 -8.68 7.95
CA ILE A 272 -10.93 -8.22 8.97
C ILE A 272 -12.24 -8.99 8.92
N LEU A 273 -12.81 -9.20 7.72
CA LEU A 273 -14.05 -9.97 7.56
C LEU A 273 -13.87 -11.42 8.05
N ARG A 274 -12.75 -12.07 7.71
CA ARG A 274 -12.42 -13.42 8.19
C ARG A 274 -12.31 -13.47 9.72
N ALA A 275 -11.65 -12.49 10.34
CA ALA A 275 -11.53 -12.40 11.79
C ALA A 275 -12.91 -12.24 12.45
N ARG A 276 -13.74 -11.31 11.95
CA ARG A 276 -15.10 -11.07 12.44
C ARG A 276 -16.00 -12.30 12.28
N LEU A 277 -15.95 -13.01 11.15
CA LEU A 277 -16.67 -14.25 10.93
C LEU A 277 -16.21 -15.37 11.88
N SER A 278 -14.91 -15.46 12.15
CA SER A 278 -14.36 -16.41 13.15
C SER A 278 -14.87 -16.11 14.55
N ASP A 279 -14.91 -14.83 14.95
CA ASP A 279 -15.44 -14.41 16.25
C ASP A 279 -16.94 -14.71 16.38
N LEU A 280 -17.72 -14.40 15.34
CA LEU A 280 -19.15 -14.75 15.29
C LEU A 280 -19.34 -16.27 15.39
N ARG A 281 -18.57 -17.06 14.63
CA ARG A 281 -18.64 -18.53 14.65
C ARG A 281 -18.42 -19.06 16.05
N ARG A 282 -17.44 -18.52 16.77
CA ARG A 282 -17.14 -18.93 18.14
C ARG A 282 -18.32 -18.65 19.08
N VAL A 283 -18.94 -17.47 18.98
CA VAL A 283 -20.11 -17.11 19.79
C VAL A 283 -21.31 -18.00 19.46
N VAL A 284 -21.58 -18.23 18.18
CA VAL A 284 -22.68 -19.10 17.73
C VAL A 284 -22.47 -20.54 18.20
N CYS A 285 -21.26 -21.09 18.07
CA CYS A 285 -20.93 -22.43 18.57
C CYS A 285 -21.12 -22.54 20.09
N GLU A 286 -20.63 -21.58 20.87
CA GLU A 286 -20.81 -21.54 22.33
C GLU A 286 -22.31 -21.57 22.71
N LEU A 287 -23.16 -20.86 21.97
CA LEU A 287 -24.59 -20.80 22.22
C LEU A 287 -25.34 -22.05 21.77
N GLN A 288 -24.98 -22.62 20.61
CA GLN A 288 -25.61 -23.83 20.09
C GLN A 288 -25.26 -25.08 20.90
N LEU A 289 -24.03 -25.17 21.44
CA LEU A 289 -23.62 -26.28 22.30
C LEU A 289 -24.21 -26.16 23.73
N GLY A 290 -24.60 -24.93 24.13
CA GLY A 290 -25.15 -24.64 25.45
C GLY A 290 -24.24 -25.11 26.59
N THR A 291 -24.83 -25.34 27.77
CA THR A 291 -24.11 -25.93 28.93
C THR A 291 -23.84 -27.42 28.77
N ARG A 292 -24.48 -28.07 27.80
CA ARG A 292 -24.43 -29.53 27.60
C ARG A 292 -23.21 -29.97 26.80
N GLY A 293 -22.67 -29.11 25.95
CA GLY A 293 -21.45 -29.38 25.18
C GLY A 293 -21.63 -30.29 23.95
N TYR A 294 -22.87 -30.63 23.59
CA TYR A 294 -23.19 -31.45 22.42
C TYR A 294 -24.41 -30.91 21.66
N ARG A 295 -24.49 -31.24 20.36
CA ARG A 295 -25.64 -30.90 19.51
C ARG A 295 -26.84 -31.79 19.85
N THR A 296 -28.03 -31.20 19.83
CA THR A 296 -29.31 -31.92 19.94
C THR A 296 -30.03 -31.94 18.58
N PRO A 297 -31.01 -32.84 18.37
CA PRO A 297 -31.82 -32.84 17.14
C PRO A 297 -32.44 -31.47 16.83
N GLU A 298 -32.88 -30.73 17.85
CA GLU A 298 -33.43 -29.38 17.70
C GLU A 298 -32.39 -28.40 17.13
N THR A 299 -31.12 -28.55 17.50
CA THR A 299 -30.01 -27.76 16.94
C THR A 299 -29.59 -28.22 15.55
N GLU A 300 -29.82 -29.48 15.17
CA GLU A 300 -29.59 -29.98 13.80
C GLU A 300 -30.66 -29.47 12.83
N TYR A 301 -31.92 -29.43 13.27
CA TYR A 301 -33.03 -28.90 12.47
C TYR A 301 -33.03 -27.37 12.36
N GLY A 302 -32.39 -26.67 13.31
CA GLY A 302 -32.29 -25.21 13.35
C GLY A 302 -31.31 -24.59 12.33
N PRO A 303 -31.17 -23.25 12.36
CA PRO A 303 -30.19 -22.55 11.54
C PRO A 303 -28.76 -22.91 11.97
N GLN A 304 -27.91 -23.15 10.99
CA GLN A 304 -26.47 -23.35 11.15
C GLN A 304 -25.73 -22.01 11.01
N PHE A 305 -24.43 -22.01 11.31
CA PHE A 305 -23.63 -20.79 11.29
C PHE A 305 -23.74 -19.97 9.99
N ALA A 306 -23.70 -20.61 8.81
CA ALA A 306 -23.88 -19.90 7.53
C ALA A 306 -25.23 -19.17 7.44
N ASP A 307 -26.33 -19.76 7.91
CA ASP A 307 -27.64 -19.10 7.89
C ASP A 307 -27.67 -17.89 8.80
N ILE A 308 -27.04 -18.01 9.98
CA ILE A 308 -26.98 -16.97 11.00
C ILE A 308 -26.13 -15.80 10.49
N ALA A 309 -24.96 -16.09 9.92
CA ALA A 309 -24.07 -15.05 9.40
C ALA A 309 -24.69 -14.28 8.23
N LEU A 310 -25.56 -14.92 7.42
CA LEU A 310 -26.30 -14.25 6.35
C LEU A 310 -27.51 -13.44 6.82
N MET A 311 -27.93 -13.55 8.09
CA MET A 311 -29.05 -12.73 8.57
C MET A 311 -28.62 -11.24 8.62
N PRO A 312 -29.51 -10.30 8.26
CA PRO A 312 -29.16 -8.88 8.18
C PRO A 312 -28.51 -8.31 9.45
N GLU A 313 -28.96 -8.78 10.61
CA GLU A 313 -28.49 -8.35 11.92
C GLU A 313 -27.01 -8.69 12.16
N PHE A 314 -26.54 -9.83 11.65
CA PHE A 314 -25.14 -10.25 11.76
C PHE A 314 -24.29 -9.76 10.60
N ARG A 315 -24.84 -9.77 9.39
CA ARG A 315 -24.16 -9.24 8.20
C ARG A 315 -23.77 -7.78 8.38
N ALA A 316 -24.68 -6.95 8.89
CA ALA A 316 -24.40 -5.54 9.16
C ALA A 316 -23.23 -5.32 10.14
N LEU A 317 -23.07 -6.21 11.14
CA LEU A 317 -21.92 -6.17 12.04
C LEU A 317 -20.65 -6.64 11.34
N VAL A 318 -20.69 -7.74 10.59
CA VAL A 318 -19.48 -8.27 9.95
C VAL A 318 -18.97 -7.30 8.88
N GLU A 319 -19.86 -6.73 8.07
CA GLU A 319 -19.54 -5.79 6.98
C GLU A 319 -19.42 -4.32 7.41
N ALA A 320 -19.55 -4.02 8.71
CA ALA A 320 -19.34 -2.68 9.24
C ALA A 320 -17.99 -2.09 8.80
N SER A 321 -17.84 -0.76 8.84
CA SER A 321 -16.58 -0.10 8.47
C SER A 321 -15.37 -0.75 9.15
N ILE A 322 -14.25 -0.86 8.42
CA ILE A 322 -13.01 -1.44 8.95
C ILE A 322 -12.44 -0.63 10.11
N ASP A 323 -12.78 0.66 10.19
CA ASP A 323 -12.33 1.57 11.23
C ASP A 323 -13.10 1.38 12.55
N VAL A 324 -14.17 0.57 12.55
CA VAL A 324 -14.95 0.22 13.74
C VAL A 324 -14.40 -1.06 14.36
N GLU A 325 -13.91 -0.96 15.59
CA GLU A 325 -13.51 -2.12 16.38
C GLU A 325 -14.77 -2.90 16.82
N ILE A 326 -14.97 -4.09 16.25
CA ILE A 326 -16.06 -4.97 16.63
C ILE A 326 -15.50 -6.09 17.50
N LYS A 327 -15.78 -5.98 18.79
CA LYS A 327 -15.38 -6.98 19.78
C LYS A 327 -16.36 -8.13 19.78
N ARG A 328 -15.90 -9.26 20.27
CA ARG A 328 -16.72 -10.47 20.46
C ARG A 328 -17.93 -10.26 21.38
N SER A 329 -17.82 -9.35 22.35
CA SER A 329 -18.93 -8.95 23.22
C SER A 329 -20.09 -8.33 22.44
N THR A 330 -19.81 -7.58 21.37
CA THR A 330 -20.82 -6.99 20.47
C THR A 330 -21.65 -8.08 19.82
N PHE A 331 -21.00 -9.11 19.27
CA PHE A 331 -21.70 -10.28 18.73
C PHE A 331 -22.54 -10.99 19.79
N ARG A 332 -22.03 -11.15 21.02
CA ARG A 332 -22.79 -11.74 22.13
C ARG A 332 -24.05 -10.95 22.47
N GLY A 333 -23.99 -9.61 22.41
CA GLY A 333 -25.14 -8.73 22.63
C GLY A 333 -26.27 -8.99 21.63
N VAL A 334 -25.97 -9.01 20.33
CA VAL A 334 -26.96 -9.33 19.28
C VAL A 334 -27.44 -10.77 19.37
N CYS A 335 -26.57 -11.68 19.83
CA CYS A 335 -26.95 -13.08 20.02
C CYS A 335 -28.05 -13.30 21.07
N SER A 336 -28.35 -12.32 21.93
CA SER A 336 -29.53 -12.38 22.82
C SER A 336 -30.85 -12.52 22.06
N GLN A 337 -30.90 -12.07 20.79
CA GLN A 337 -32.07 -12.16 19.92
C GLN A 337 -32.16 -13.52 19.18
N LEU A 338 -31.15 -14.39 19.30
CA LEU A 338 -31.11 -15.66 18.56
C LEU A 338 -32.35 -16.54 18.75
N PRO A 339 -32.96 -16.67 19.95
CA PRO A 339 -34.18 -17.48 20.08
C PRO A 339 -35.32 -16.99 19.17
N ALA A 340 -35.52 -15.67 19.08
CA ALA A 340 -36.52 -15.07 18.18
C ALA A 340 -36.14 -15.24 16.71
N LEU A 341 -34.86 -15.07 16.36
CA LEU A 341 -34.35 -15.27 15.00
C LEU A 341 -34.47 -16.74 14.56
N PHE A 342 -34.25 -17.68 15.47
CA PHE A 342 -34.39 -19.11 15.23
C PHE A 342 -35.86 -19.47 15.04
N ALA A 343 -36.76 -18.92 15.86
CA ALA A 343 -38.20 -19.09 15.67
C ALA A 343 -38.66 -18.55 14.31
N ARG A 344 -38.19 -17.36 13.90
CA ARG A 344 -38.44 -16.79 12.56
C ARG A 344 -37.94 -17.73 11.46
N PHE A 345 -36.70 -18.19 11.55
CA PHE A 345 -36.09 -19.10 10.59
C PHE A 345 -36.83 -20.44 10.47
N ASN A 346 -37.19 -21.02 11.61
CA ASN A 346 -37.90 -22.29 11.70
C ASN A 346 -39.39 -22.19 11.31
N THR A 347 -39.96 -20.99 11.26
CA THR A 347 -41.30 -20.75 10.71
C THR A 347 -41.24 -20.61 9.18
N ASN A 348 -40.20 -19.95 8.67
CA ASN A 348 -40.07 -19.66 7.24
C ASN A 348 -39.75 -20.90 6.40
N ARG A 349 -38.87 -21.80 6.87
CA ARG A 349 -38.46 -23.00 6.09
C ARG A 349 -39.61 -23.97 5.80
N PRO A 350 -40.46 -24.35 6.77
CA PRO A 350 -41.66 -25.13 6.50
C PRO A 350 -42.59 -24.43 5.50
N ALA A 351 -42.75 -23.10 5.58
CA ALA A 351 -43.59 -22.36 4.64
C ALA A 351 -43.05 -22.44 3.20
N ILE A 352 -41.73 -22.35 3.00
CA ILE A 352 -41.08 -22.53 1.69
C ILE A 352 -41.36 -23.93 1.13
N LEU A 353 -41.12 -24.96 1.94
CA LEU A 353 -41.34 -26.36 1.53
C LEU A 353 -42.83 -26.66 1.26
N ALA A 354 -43.74 -26.12 2.07
CA ALA A 354 -45.18 -26.21 1.86
C ALA A 354 -45.63 -25.46 0.59
N GLY A 355 -44.98 -24.33 0.28
CA GLY A 355 -45.17 -23.57 -0.96
C GLY A 355 -44.77 -24.38 -2.19
N MET A 356 -43.62 -25.05 -2.16
CA MET A 356 -43.19 -25.96 -3.24
C MET A 356 -44.22 -27.07 -3.48
N PHE A 357 -44.76 -27.67 -2.42
CA PHE A 357 -45.83 -28.66 -2.52
C PHE A 357 -47.12 -28.07 -3.09
N SER A 358 -47.55 -26.90 -2.59
CA SER A 358 -48.78 -26.22 -3.03
C SER A 358 -48.73 -25.88 -4.50
N GLN A 359 -47.58 -25.39 -4.98
CA GLN A 359 -47.33 -25.13 -6.39
C GLN A 359 -47.40 -26.41 -7.22
N ARG A 360 -46.82 -27.51 -6.73
CA ARG A 360 -46.83 -28.80 -7.44
C ARG A 360 -48.23 -29.40 -7.57
N ILE A 361 -49.10 -29.22 -6.57
CA ILE A 361 -50.50 -29.70 -6.58
C ILE A 361 -51.50 -28.69 -7.18
N GLY A 362 -51.03 -27.56 -7.72
CA GLY A 362 -51.89 -26.54 -8.32
C GLY A 362 -52.81 -25.80 -7.33
N ARG A 363 -52.47 -25.75 -6.03
CA ARG A 363 -53.21 -24.97 -5.03
C ARG A 363 -52.66 -23.55 -4.92
N PRO A 364 -53.52 -22.54 -4.68
CA PRO A 364 -53.04 -21.17 -4.44
C PRO A 364 -52.13 -21.12 -3.22
N THR A 365 -50.91 -20.61 -3.41
CA THR A 365 -49.94 -20.37 -2.36
C THR A 365 -50.46 -19.27 -1.44
N SER A 366 -50.90 -19.62 -0.23
CA SER A 366 -51.17 -18.63 0.83
C SER A 366 -49.83 -18.12 1.38
N PRO A 367 -49.68 -16.80 1.68
CA PRO A 367 -48.49 -16.25 2.32
C PRO A 367 -48.17 -16.88 3.68
N THR A 368 -49.18 -17.41 4.37
CA THR A 368 -49.08 -18.15 5.63
C THR A 368 -49.21 -19.66 5.41
N GLY A 369 -48.71 -20.17 4.26
CA GLY A 369 -48.85 -21.52 3.75
C GLY A 369 -49.13 -22.58 4.83
N CYS A 370 -50.20 -23.37 4.63
CA CYS A 370 -50.63 -24.38 5.59
C CYS A 370 -49.53 -25.43 5.77
N THR A 371 -48.65 -25.23 6.76
CA THR A 371 -47.52 -26.11 7.07
C THR A 371 -47.97 -27.53 7.39
N LYS A 372 -49.25 -27.71 7.76
CA LYS A 372 -49.91 -29.01 7.94
C LYS A 372 -49.83 -29.91 6.72
N ILE A 373 -49.62 -29.38 5.52
CA ILE A 373 -49.40 -30.22 4.33
C ILE A 373 -48.16 -31.10 4.47
N LEU A 374 -47.14 -30.63 5.20
CA LEU A 374 -45.90 -31.38 5.45
C LEU A 374 -46.06 -32.50 6.46
N ASP A 375 -47.15 -32.50 7.24
CA ASP A 375 -47.48 -33.54 8.22
C ASP A 375 -48.22 -34.72 7.57
N LEU A 376 -48.67 -34.57 6.31
CA LEU A 376 -49.36 -35.64 5.58
C LEU A 376 -48.38 -36.76 5.22
N ALA A 377 -48.86 -38.00 5.28
CA ALA A 377 -48.06 -39.20 4.95
C ALA A 377 -47.51 -39.20 3.51
N ILE A 378 -48.14 -38.42 2.62
CA ILE A 378 -47.80 -38.27 1.20
C ILE A 378 -46.76 -37.16 0.93
N ALA A 379 -46.38 -36.36 1.91
CA ALA A 379 -45.47 -35.23 1.73
C ALA A 379 -43.98 -35.66 1.70
N TRP A 380 -43.56 -36.23 0.55
CA TRP A 380 -42.18 -36.64 0.30
C TRP A 380 -41.39 -35.66 -0.58
N PHE A 381 -40.12 -35.45 -0.25
CA PHE A 381 -39.17 -34.72 -1.08
C PHE A 381 -38.14 -35.68 -1.66
N HIS A 382 -37.85 -35.55 -2.95
CA HIS A 382 -36.72 -36.21 -3.58
C HIS A 382 -35.53 -35.25 -3.61
N CYS A 383 -34.36 -35.70 -3.15
CA CYS A 383 -33.11 -34.97 -3.27
C CYS A 383 -32.37 -35.36 -4.55
N ASP A 384 -32.19 -34.42 -5.48
CA ASP A 384 -31.53 -34.67 -6.76
C ASP A 384 -30.01 -34.89 -6.63
N GLY A 385 -29.40 -34.47 -5.52
CA GLY A 385 -27.98 -34.69 -5.23
C GLY A 385 -27.68 -36.14 -4.82
N CYS A 386 -28.31 -36.62 -3.74
CA CYS A 386 -28.03 -37.96 -3.19
C CYS A 386 -29.10 -39.02 -3.53
N LYS A 387 -30.13 -38.66 -4.29
CA LYS A 387 -31.24 -39.54 -4.73
C LYS A 387 -32.06 -40.15 -3.58
N ARG A 388 -32.05 -39.53 -2.40
CA ARG A 388 -32.84 -39.98 -1.23
C ARG A 388 -34.22 -39.31 -1.19
N TYR A 389 -35.19 -40.05 -0.65
CA TYR A 389 -36.52 -39.55 -0.32
C TYR A 389 -36.57 -39.13 1.16
N LEU A 390 -37.12 -37.95 1.43
CA LEU A 390 -37.09 -37.29 2.73
C LEU A 390 -38.50 -36.82 3.12
N ARG A 391 -38.79 -36.81 4.42
CA ARG A 391 -40.03 -36.25 4.99
C ARG A 391 -39.71 -35.22 6.08
N SER A 392 -40.71 -34.43 6.44
CA SER A 392 -40.65 -33.61 7.66
C SER A 392 -40.52 -34.52 8.91
N PRO A 393 -39.70 -34.16 9.92
CA PRO A 393 -38.76 -33.03 9.97
C PRO A 393 -37.37 -33.36 9.38
N GLY A 394 -37.07 -34.62 9.06
CA GLY A 394 -35.75 -35.08 8.61
C GLY A 394 -35.22 -34.39 7.35
N VAL A 395 -36.11 -33.89 6.48
CA VAL A 395 -35.74 -33.06 5.33
C VAL A 395 -34.97 -31.83 5.74
N PHE A 396 -35.23 -31.23 6.91
CA PHE A 396 -34.56 -30.01 7.36
C PHE A 396 -33.10 -30.22 7.82
N ALA A 397 -32.71 -31.43 8.19
CA ALA A 397 -31.33 -31.76 8.56
C ALA A 397 -30.50 -32.32 7.39
N HIS A 398 -31.07 -32.37 6.18
CA HIS A 398 -30.44 -33.07 5.07
C HIS A 398 -29.22 -32.32 4.51
N GLN A 399 -28.05 -32.98 4.53
CA GLN A 399 -26.76 -32.35 4.17
C GLN A 399 -26.70 -31.78 2.74
N CYS A 400 -27.39 -32.36 1.75
CA CYS A 400 -27.37 -31.83 0.38
C CYS A 400 -28.07 -30.46 0.23
N GLN A 401 -28.77 -29.98 1.27
CA GLN A 401 -29.29 -28.61 1.33
C GLN A 401 -28.24 -27.59 1.78
N ARG A 402 -27.05 -28.08 2.16
CA ARG A 402 -25.90 -27.30 2.65
C ARG A 402 -24.62 -27.86 2.01
N PRO A 403 -24.43 -27.65 0.70
CA PRO A 403 -23.25 -28.14 0.00
C PRO A 403 -21.96 -27.63 0.64
N HIS A 404 -20.88 -28.38 0.46
CA HIS A 404 -19.58 -27.99 0.99
C HIS A 404 -19.03 -26.82 0.17
N TYR A 405 -18.37 -25.83 0.80
CA TYR A 405 -17.93 -24.64 0.07
C TYR A 405 -16.93 -24.93 -1.07
N ARG A 406 -16.19 -26.05 -0.97
CA ARG A 406 -15.25 -26.51 -2.01
C ARG A 406 -15.92 -27.00 -3.29
N ASP A 407 -17.24 -27.20 -3.26
CA ASP A 407 -18.01 -27.62 -4.43
C ASP A 407 -18.46 -26.43 -5.29
N THR A 408 -18.01 -25.21 -4.95
CA THR A 408 -18.38 -23.95 -5.60
C THR A 408 -17.16 -23.04 -5.74
N GLU A 409 -17.14 -22.21 -6.78
CA GLU A 409 -16.09 -21.21 -7.00
C GLU A 409 -16.53 -19.83 -6.49
N ARG A 410 -15.58 -18.96 -6.12
CA ARG A 410 -15.91 -17.63 -5.58
C ARG A 410 -16.62 -16.76 -6.61
N GLU A 411 -16.21 -16.92 -7.86
CA GLU A 411 -16.67 -16.21 -9.05
C GLU A 411 -18.13 -16.53 -9.39
N GLU A 412 -18.69 -17.62 -8.87
CA GLU A 412 -20.11 -17.99 -9.04
C GLU A 412 -21.06 -17.13 -8.20
N PHE A 413 -20.52 -16.29 -7.29
CA PHE A 413 -21.31 -15.48 -6.37
C PHE A 413 -21.25 -13.99 -6.74
N ASP A 414 -22.41 -13.41 -7.07
CA ASP A 414 -22.58 -11.95 -7.23
C ASP A 414 -22.23 -11.18 -5.95
N ASP A 415 -22.41 -11.84 -4.80
CA ASP A 415 -22.14 -11.32 -3.48
C ASP A 415 -20.97 -12.07 -2.81
N PRO A 416 -19.75 -11.47 -2.80
CA PRO A 416 -18.57 -12.10 -2.22
C PRO A 416 -18.73 -12.47 -0.74
N TYR A 417 -19.63 -11.79 -0.01
CA TYR A 417 -19.89 -12.08 1.39
C TYR A 417 -20.46 -13.50 1.58
N VAL A 418 -21.31 -13.96 0.65
CA VAL A 418 -21.91 -15.29 0.72
C VAL A 418 -20.84 -16.37 0.66
N TYR A 419 -19.86 -16.20 -0.24
CA TYR A 419 -18.72 -17.11 -0.34
C TYR A 419 -17.85 -17.06 0.92
N ASP A 420 -17.52 -15.86 1.43
CA ASP A 420 -16.71 -15.70 2.64
C ASP A 420 -17.37 -16.37 3.87
N VAL A 421 -18.70 -16.28 3.98
CA VAL A 421 -19.49 -16.98 5.00
C VAL A 421 -19.39 -18.50 4.83
N ALA A 422 -19.54 -19.01 3.61
CA ALA A 422 -19.45 -20.45 3.35
C ALA A 422 -18.07 -21.01 3.69
N VAL A 423 -16.99 -20.29 3.34
CA VAL A 423 -15.62 -20.63 3.72
C VAL A 423 -15.48 -20.66 5.25
N ALA A 424 -15.97 -19.64 5.94
CA ALA A 424 -15.95 -19.58 7.40
C ALA A 424 -16.82 -20.67 8.06
N SER A 425 -17.88 -21.14 7.39
CA SER A 425 -18.81 -22.15 7.88
C SER A 425 -18.46 -23.59 7.49
N THR A 426 -17.56 -23.79 6.53
CA THR A 426 -17.32 -25.08 5.83
C THR A 426 -18.49 -25.53 4.92
N PHE A 427 -19.71 -25.07 5.15
CA PHE A 427 -20.90 -25.40 4.37
C PHE A 427 -21.68 -24.15 4.01
N HIS A 428 -22.38 -24.19 2.88
CA HIS A 428 -23.31 -23.15 2.46
C HIS A 428 -24.55 -23.08 3.38
N ALA A 429 -25.22 -21.93 3.34
CA ALA A 429 -26.52 -21.75 3.97
C ALA A 429 -27.58 -22.68 3.36
N TRP A 430 -28.66 -22.90 4.11
CA TRP A 430 -29.74 -23.80 3.72
C TRP A 430 -30.39 -23.37 2.41
N SER A 431 -30.55 -24.33 1.49
CA SER A 431 -31.17 -24.09 0.20
C SER A 431 -32.06 -25.26 -0.23
N THR A 432 -33.07 -24.95 -1.05
CA THR A 432 -33.98 -25.93 -1.66
C THR A 432 -33.56 -26.36 -3.06
N THR A 433 -32.43 -25.88 -3.59
CA THR A 433 -31.99 -26.11 -4.99
C THR A 433 -31.90 -27.57 -5.41
N LYS A 434 -31.67 -28.50 -4.48
CA LYS A 434 -31.57 -29.94 -4.75
C LYS A 434 -32.86 -30.70 -4.40
N LEU A 435 -33.93 -30.02 -3.99
CA LEU A 435 -35.17 -30.67 -3.56
C LEU A 435 -36.28 -30.48 -4.57
N ARG A 436 -37.06 -31.54 -4.77
CA ARG A 436 -38.34 -31.47 -5.49
C ARG A 436 -39.43 -32.22 -4.71
N PRO A 437 -40.66 -31.66 -4.60
CA PRO A 437 -41.79 -32.38 -4.04
C PRO A 437 -42.15 -33.57 -4.93
N VAL A 438 -42.52 -34.68 -4.31
CA VAL A 438 -42.88 -35.92 -4.99
C VAL A 438 -44.38 -36.13 -4.83
N LEU A 439 -45.07 -36.38 -5.94
CA LEU A 439 -46.47 -36.84 -5.93
C LEU A 439 -46.52 -38.36 -6.10
N GLU A 440 -47.67 -38.96 -5.78
CA GLU A 440 -47.91 -40.39 -5.91
C GLU A 440 -47.64 -40.90 -7.34
N GLU A 441 -47.93 -40.05 -8.34
CA GLU A 441 -47.68 -40.29 -9.77
C GLU A 441 -46.18 -40.36 -10.12
N ASP A 442 -45.33 -39.68 -9.35
CA ASP A 442 -43.87 -39.66 -9.56
C ASP A 442 -43.18 -40.93 -8.99
N LEU A 443 -43.90 -41.70 -8.16
CA LEU A 443 -43.43 -42.95 -7.56
C LEU A 443 -43.94 -44.13 -8.40
N GLY A 444 -43.21 -44.48 -9.46
CA GLY A 444 -43.52 -45.68 -10.26
C GLY A 444 -43.77 -46.90 -9.37
N GLY A 445 -44.78 -47.71 -9.69
CA GLY A 445 -45.45 -48.67 -8.77
C GLY A 445 -44.56 -49.67 -7.99
N ALA A 446 -43.27 -49.80 -8.32
CA ALA A 446 -42.29 -50.56 -7.54
C ALA A 446 -41.70 -49.79 -6.33
N ALA A 447 -41.65 -48.45 -6.36
CA ALA A 447 -41.10 -47.61 -5.29
C ALA A 447 -42.00 -47.55 -4.05
N ILE A 448 -43.32 -47.64 -4.24
CA ILE A 448 -44.32 -47.66 -3.17
C ILE A 448 -44.09 -48.87 -2.24
N ALA A 449 -43.77 -50.05 -2.80
CA ALA A 449 -43.49 -51.25 -2.01
C ALA A 449 -42.20 -51.14 -1.20
N HIS A 450 -41.14 -50.55 -1.77
CA HIS A 450 -39.84 -50.46 -1.10
C HIS A 450 -39.77 -49.33 -0.05
N CYS A 451 -40.52 -48.24 -0.23
CA CYS A 451 -40.63 -47.16 0.77
C CYS A 451 -41.53 -47.53 1.96
N ILE A 452 -42.62 -48.26 1.73
CA ILE A 452 -43.54 -48.68 2.81
C ILE A 452 -42.92 -49.79 3.68
N MET A 453 -42.08 -50.66 3.12
CA MET A 453 -41.50 -51.79 3.88
C MET A 453 -40.34 -51.43 4.83
N ARG A 454 -39.68 -50.27 4.68
CA ARG A 454 -38.53 -49.89 5.53
C ARG A 454 -38.88 -48.98 6.72
N THR A 455 -40.15 -48.58 6.89
CA THR A 455 -40.55 -47.67 7.99
C THR A 455 -41.74 -48.17 8.81
N ARG A 456 -41.95 -49.49 8.90
CA ARG A 456 -42.75 -50.03 10.01
C ARG A 456 -41.87 -50.04 11.26
N PRO A 457 -42.27 -49.39 12.37
CA PRO A 457 -41.65 -49.66 13.66
C PRO A 457 -42.01 -51.09 14.05
N GLY A 458 -40.99 -51.89 14.40
CA GLY A 458 -41.15 -53.08 15.22
C GLY A 458 -41.17 -52.69 16.69
#